data_AF-A0A497G009-F1
#
_entry.id   AF-A0A497G009-F1
#
_cell.length_a   1.000
_cell.length_b   1.000
_cell.length_c   1.000
_cell.angle_alpha   90.00
_cell.angle_beta   90.00
_cell.angle_gamma   90.00
#
_symmetry.space_group_name_H-M   'P 1'
#
loop_
_entity.id
_entity.type
_entity.pdbx_description
1 polymer ?
#
loop_
_entity_poly.entity_id
_entity_poly.type
_entity_poly.pdbx_seq_one_letter_code
_entity_poly.pdbx_strand_id
1 'polypeptide(L)'
;MTGFRRVEGIVLDYVRSVGKSVSLNWVVRTLVEMVERGDVSVEDVWRVISDVEANPDNFLLDMLPERRERLEVLKRELREVLEGK
;
A
#
# COMPACT_ATOMS: atom_id res chain seq x y z
N MET A 1 18.71 6.00 1.09
CA MET A 1 17.27 6.23 0.84
C MET A 1 16.51 5.27 1.75
N THR A 2 15.73 5.78 2.69
CA THR A 2 15.03 4.97 3.69
C THR A 2 13.92 4.15 3.01
N GLY A 3 13.83 2.85 3.29
CA GLY A 3 12.84 1.94 2.67
C GLY A 3 11.40 2.43 2.79
N PHE A 4 11.10 3.21 3.84
CA PHE A 4 9.83 3.91 4.05
C PHE A 4 9.34 4.73 2.84
N ARG A 5 10.17 5.59 2.25
CA ARG A 5 9.75 6.41 1.08
C ARG A 5 9.45 5.55 -0.16
N ARG A 6 10.07 4.38 -0.25
CA ARG A 6 9.83 3.44 -1.35
C ARG A 6 8.48 2.75 -1.19
N VAL A 7 8.14 2.35 0.03
CA VAL A 7 6.81 1.79 0.35
C VAL A 7 5.71 2.81 0.06
N GLU A 8 5.89 4.05 0.49
CA GLU A 8 4.97 5.15 0.19
C GLU A 8 4.75 5.29 -1.33
N GLY A 9 5.82 5.36 -2.13
CA GLY A 9 5.70 5.44 -3.59
C GLY A 9 4.91 4.28 -4.20
N ILE A 10 5.19 3.04 -3.77
CA ILE A 10 4.50 1.83 -4.26
C ILE A 10 3.00 1.87 -3.93
N VAL A 11 2.65 2.19 -2.68
CA VAL A 11 1.25 2.27 -2.22
C VAL A 11 0.51 3.37 -2.99
N LEU A 12 1.12 4.55 -3.12
CA LEU A 12 0.50 5.68 -3.81
C LEU A 12 0.30 5.44 -5.29
N ASP A 13 1.28 4.84 -5.97
CA ASP A 13 1.16 4.49 -7.39
C ASP A 13 0.00 3.52 -7.60
N TYR A 14 -0.17 2.54 -6.71
CA TYR A 14 -1.28 1.60 -6.78
C TYR A 14 -2.64 2.27 -6.55
N VAL A 15 -2.77 3.07 -5.49
CA VAL A 15 -4.04 3.74 -5.11
C VAL A 15 -4.46 4.74 -6.19
N ARG A 16 -3.52 5.51 -6.74
CA ARG A 16 -3.81 6.55 -7.73
C ARG A 16 -4.06 6.02 -9.14
N SER A 17 -3.59 4.81 -9.46
CA SER A 17 -3.72 4.19 -10.79
C SER A 17 -5.11 3.56 -11.05
N VAL A 18 -6.18 4.30 -10.75
CA VAL A 18 -7.55 3.91 -11.11
C VAL A 18 -7.64 3.77 -12.64
N GLY A 19 -7.97 2.57 -13.13
CA GLY A 19 -8.02 2.24 -14.56
C GLY A 19 -6.67 2.03 -15.26
N LYS A 20 -5.55 1.90 -14.52
CA LYS A 20 -4.20 1.71 -15.08
C LYS A 20 -3.43 0.51 -14.49
N SER A 21 -2.29 0.24 -15.14
CA SER A 21 -1.40 -0.93 -15.17
C SER A 21 -0.79 -1.45 -13.85
N VAL A 22 -1.00 -0.79 -12.70
CA VAL A 22 -0.38 -1.24 -11.44
C VAL A 22 -1.26 -2.32 -10.80
N SER A 23 -0.78 -3.55 -10.92
CA SER A 23 -1.44 -4.76 -10.43
C SER A 23 -1.32 -4.88 -8.90
N LEU A 24 -2.43 -5.24 -8.25
CA LEU A 24 -2.47 -5.58 -6.82
C LEU A 24 -1.46 -6.66 -6.46
N ASN A 25 -1.39 -7.73 -7.26
CA ASN A 25 -0.48 -8.85 -7.01
C ASN A 25 0.98 -8.38 -7.02
N TRP A 26 1.34 -7.52 -7.98
CA TRP A 26 2.70 -6.97 -8.05
C TRP A 26 3.04 -6.14 -6.81
N VAL A 27 2.10 -5.31 -6.35
CA VAL A 27 2.27 -4.46 -5.16
C VAL A 27 2.47 -5.31 -3.91
N VAL A 28 1.53 -6.24 -3.66
CA VAL A 28 1.58 -7.14 -2.50
C VAL A 28 2.89 -7.91 -2.48
N ARG A 29 3.24 -8.55 -3.60
CA ARG A 29 4.48 -9.31 -3.72
C ARG A 29 5.72 -8.45 -3.47
N THR A 30 5.77 -7.24 -4.02
CA THR A 30 6.91 -6.34 -3.85
C THR A 30 7.08 -5.93 -2.39
N LEU A 31 5.98 -5.56 -1.71
CA LEU A 31 6.03 -5.16 -0.31
C LEU A 31 6.43 -6.33 0.60
N VAL A 32 5.90 -7.53 0.35
CA VAL A 32 6.26 -8.76 1.08
C VAL A 32 7.74 -9.09 0.86
N GLU A 33 8.24 -9.07 -0.38
CA GLU A 33 9.66 -9.32 -0.66
C GLU A 33 10.58 -8.31 0.04
N MET A 34 10.18 -7.03 0.15
CA MET A 34 10.93 -6.02 0.87
C MET A 34 10.98 -6.31 2.38
N VAL A 35 9.86 -6.75 2.96
CA VAL A 35 9.80 -7.18 4.37
C VAL A 35 10.69 -8.41 4.60
N GLU A 36 10.57 -9.44 3.75
CA GLU A 36 11.34 -10.68 3.87
C GLU A 36 12.85 -10.47 3.72
N ARG A 37 13.27 -9.48 2.91
CA ARG A 37 14.68 -9.07 2.77
C ARG A 37 15.18 -8.21 3.91
N GLY A 38 14.30 -7.72 4.78
CA GLY A 38 14.63 -6.76 5.84
C GLY A 38 14.89 -5.34 5.33
N ASP A 39 14.46 -5.01 4.11
CA ASP A 39 14.57 -3.65 3.55
C ASP A 39 13.65 -2.66 4.30
N VAL A 40 12.52 -3.18 4.81
CA VAL A 40 11.53 -2.47 5.65
C VAL A 40 10.94 -3.44 6.67
N SER A 41 10.37 -2.92 7.75
CA SER A 41 9.60 -3.74 8.68
C SER A 41 8.12 -3.82 8.28
N VAL A 42 7.37 -4.76 8.87
CA VAL A 42 5.91 -4.85 8.69
C VAL A 42 5.23 -3.58 9.21
N GLU A 43 5.74 -3.03 10.32
CA GLU A 43 5.25 -1.77 10.91
C GLU A 43 5.46 -0.58 9.97
N ASP A 44 6.56 -0.53 9.22
CA ASP A 44 6.78 0.53 8.22
C ASP A 44 5.69 0.49 7.13
N VAL A 45 5.33 -0.71 6.67
CA VAL A 45 4.27 -0.89 5.67
C VAL A 45 2.92 -0.43 6.21
N TRP A 46 2.56 -0.87 7.42
CA TRP A 46 1.29 -0.47 8.03
C TRP A 46 1.23 1.00 8.38
N ARG A 47 2.36 1.60 8.76
CA ARG A 47 2.45 3.03 9.02
C ARG A 47 2.14 3.84 7.77
N VAL A 48 2.71 3.49 6.62
CA VAL A 48 2.39 4.16 5.34
C VAL A 48 0.91 4.04 5.00
N ILE A 49 0.32 2.84 5.13
CA ILE A 49 -1.11 2.64 4.84
C ILE A 49 -1.96 3.51 5.77
N SER A 50 -1.63 3.54 7.07
CA SER A 50 -2.32 4.37 8.06
C SER A 50 -2.19 5.86 7.75
N ASP A 51 -1.02 6.32 7.32
CA ASP A 51 -0.78 7.71 6.92
C ASP A 51 -1.62 8.08 5.68
N VAL A 52 -1.81 7.16 4.74
CA VAL A 52 -2.69 7.35 3.58
C VAL A 52 -4.16 7.43 4.01
N GLU A 53 -4.61 6.53 4.89
CA GLU A 53 -5.99 6.53 5.41
C GLU A 53 -6.30 7.80 6.23
N ALA A 54 -5.33 8.31 6.99
CA ALA A 54 -5.49 9.49 7.83
C ALA A 54 -5.54 10.81 7.05
N ASN A 55 -5.17 10.80 5.76
CA ASN A 55 -5.11 11.99 4.91
C ASN A 55 -5.96 11.81 3.63
N PRO A 56 -7.27 11.54 3.74
CA PRO A 56 -8.11 11.17 2.60
C PRO A 56 -8.17 12.27 1.53
N ASP A 57 -8.10 13.55 1.91
CA ASP A 57 -8.07 14.68 0.97
C ASP A 57 -6.81 14.68 0.09
N ASN A 58 -5.63 14.44 0.69
CA ASN A 58 -4.34 14.43 -0.02
C ASN A 58 -4.25 13.30 -1.06
N PHE A 59 -5.04 12.25 -0.86
CA PHE A 59 -5.08 11.07 -1.73
C PHE A 59 -6.37 10.95 -2.54
N LEU A 60 -7.28 11.92 -2.39
CA LEU A 60 -8.61 11.98 -3.01
C LEU A 60 -9.48 10.73 -2.71
N LEU A 61 -9.34 10.14 -1.52
CA LEU A 61 -10.07 8.93 -1.12
C LEU A 61 -11.57 9.17 -0.94
N ASP A 62 -11.96 10.38 -0.53
CA ASP A 62 -13.36 10.77 -0.35
C ASP A 62 -14.02 11.26 -1.64
N MET A 63 -13.20 11.77 -2.58
CA MET A 63 -13.68 12.24 -3.88
C MET A 63 -13.73 11.15 -4.95
N LEU A 64 -12.91 10.10 -4.81
CA LEU A 64 -12.82 8.99 -5.77
C LEU A 64 -12.98 7.66 -5.03
N PRO A 65 -14.21 7.11 -4.94
CA PRO A 65 -14.49 5.87 -4.22
C PRO A 65 -13.61 4.68 -4.65
N GLU A 66 -13.22 4.62 -5.92
CA GLU A 66 -12.35 3.58 -6.47
C GLU A 66 -10.95 3.58 -5.82
N ARG A 67 -10.45 4.75 -5.40
CA ARG A 67 -9.16 4.84 -4.70
C ARG A 67 -9.25 4.25 -3.30
N ARG A 68 -10.35 4.53 -2.60
CA ARG A 68 -10.65 3.96 -1.29
C ARG A 68 -10.80 2.45 -1.40
N GLU A 69 -11.58 1.97 -2.38
CA GLU A 69 -11.74 0.52 -2.62
C GLU A 69 -10.40 -0.16 -2.88
N ARG A 70 -9.54 0.42 -3.72
CA ARG A 70 -8.20 -0.12 -3.97
C ARG A 70 -7.37 -0.19 -2.69
N LEU A 71 -7.33 0.87 -1.89
CA LEU A 71 -6.59 0.89 -0.62
C LEU A 71 -7.08 -0.20 0.35
N GLU A 72 -8.40 -0.37 0.47
CA GLU A 72 -9.02 -1.41 1.30
C GLU A 72 -8.67 -2.83 0.80
N VAL A 73 -8.71 -3.04 -0.52
CA VAL A 73 -8.31 -4.31 -1.14
C VAL A 73 -6.83 -4.60 -0.85
N LEU A 74 -5.94 -3.64 -1.05
CA LEU A 74 -4.51 -3.79 -0.74
C LEU A 74 -4.29 -4.14 0.73
N LYS A 75 -4.96 -3.44 1.65
CA LYS A 75 -4.90 -3.68 3.09
C LYS A 75 -5.35 -5.09 3.44
N ARG A 76 -6.43 -5.59 2.83
CA ARG A 76 -6.90 -6.96 3.05
C ARG A 76 -5.87 -7.99 2.60
N GLU A 77 -5.35 -7.89 1.38
CA GLU A 77 -4.37 -8.86 0.88
C GLU A 77 -3.07 -8.83 1.70
N LEU A 78 -2.58 -7.65 2.07
CA LEU A 78 -1.38 -7.54 2.91
C LEU A 78 -1.61 -8.12 4.31
N ARG A 79 -2.80 -7.96 4.89
CA ARG A 79 -3.15 -8.58 6.17
C ARG A 79 -3.10 -10.10 6.06
N GLU A 80 -3.69 -10.67 5.03
CA GLU A 80 -3.66 -12.12 4.81
C GLU A 80 -2.23 -12.66 4.67
N VAL A 81 -1.33 -11.94 4.01
CA VAL A 81 0.04 -12.43 3.74
C VAL A 81 1.03 -12.11 4.87
N LEU A 82 0.94 -10.95 5.51
CA LEU A 82 1.89 -10.49 6.53
C LEU A 82 1.47 -10.86 7.95
N GLU A 83 0.17 -10.92 8.24
CA GLU A 83 -0.37 -11.26 9.57
C GLU A 83 -0.95 -12.69 9.61
N GLY A 84 -1.24 -13.30 8.45
CA GLY A 84 -1.79 -14.65 8.35
C GLY A 84 -0.78 -15.79 8.49
N LYS A 85 0.35 -15.57 9.17
CA LYS A 85 1.31 -16.61 9.56
C LYS A 85 1.18 -16.95 11.04
#